data_AF-A0A4Z0EIV6-F1
#
_entry.id   AF-A0A4Z0EIV6-F1
#
_cell.length_a   1.000
_cell.length_b   1.000
_cell.length_c   1.000
_cell.angle_alpha   90.00
_cell.angle_beta   90.00
_cell.angle_gamma   90.00
#
_symmetry.space_group_name_H-M   'P 1'
#
loop_
_entity.id
_entity.type
_entity.pdbx_description
1 polymer ?
#
loop_
_entity_poly.entity_id
_entity_poly.type
_entity_poly.pdbx_seq_one_letter_code
_entity_poly.pdbx_strand_id
1 'polypeptide(L)'
;MSGASGREIGERHVAALRAWLDGLEAAGEPLPTRNGRINLSAIAIACGFDRQTLYKNPAARALLEEAVGRLGTGEPAAEEAEAKPQTDRRDRRILQLEQQNAALRAEVRGLREQLARYRHVEDVMISGRGVRS
;
A
#
# COMPACT_ATOMS: atom_id res chain seq x y z
N MET A 1 10.97 32.82 -5.98
CA MET A 1 9.65 32.16 -6.11
C MET A 1 9.11 31.94 -4.71
N SER A 2 8.15 32.76 -4.26
CA SER A 2 7.53 32.56 -2.95
C SER A 2 6.72 31.27 -2.99
N GLY A 3 7.17 30.25 -2.28
CA GLY A 3 6.37 29.05 -2.05
C GLY A 3 5.05 29.47 -1.40
N ALA A 4 3.94 28.96 -1.90
CA ALA A 4 2.62 29.20 -1.31
C ALA A 4 2.67 28.86 0.19
N SER A 5 2.09 29.71 1.02
CA SER A 5 2.03 29.47 2.46
C SER A 5 1.25 28.18 2.74
N GLY A 6 1.55 27.49 3.84
CA GLY A 6 0.84 26.25 4.19
C GLY A 6 -0.68 26.43 4.27
N ARG A 7 -1.14 27.64 4.59
CA ARG A 7 -2.55 28.02 4.57
C ARG A 7 -3.13 28.04 3.15
N GLU A 8 -2.45 28.68 2.21
CA GLU A 8 -2.90 28.73 0.80
C GLU A 8 -2.94 27.33 0.18
N ILE A 9 -1.98 26.47 0.51
CA ILE A 9 -2.00 25.06 0.08
C ILE A 9 -3.22 24.35 0.67
N GLY A 10 -3.51 24.56 1.96
CA GLY A 10 -4.69 24.01 2.62
C GLY A 10 -6.01 24.46 1.98
N GLU A 11 -6.13 25.74 1.63
CA GLU A 11 -7.31 26.30 0.96
C GLU A 11 -7.48 25.71 -0.45
N ARG A 12 -6.39 25.52 -1.21
CA ARG A 12 -6.44 24.86 -2.53
C ARG A 12 -6.93 23.43 -2.45
N HIS A 13 -6.51 22.66 -1.43
CA HIS A 13 -6.99 21.30 -1.24
C HIS A 13 -8.48 21.23 -0.90
N VAL A 14 -8.96 22.16 -0.08
CA VAL A 14 -10.39 22.29 0.26
C VAL A 14 -11.21 22.63 -0.98
N ALA A 15 -10.72 23.56 -1.81
CA ALA A 15 -11.37 23.91 -3.08
C ALA A 15 -11.41 22.73 -4.05
N ALA A 16 -10.31 21.99 -4.20
CA ALA A 16 -10.25 20.80 -5.04
C ALA A 16 -11.23 19.70 -4.57
N LEU A 17 -11.29 19.46 -3.26
CA LEU A 17 -12.24 18.51 -2.67
C LEU A 17 -13.69 18.90 -2.97
N ARG A 18 -14.03 20.18 -2.78
CA ARG A 18 -15.37 20.69 -3.05
C ARG A 18 -15.76 20.49 -4.52
N ALA A 19 -14.91 20.93 -5.44
CA ALA A 19 -15.19 20.80 -6.87
C ALA A 19 -15.40 19.35 -7.31
N TRP A 20 -14.62 18.41 -6.74
CA TRP A 20 -14.76 16.99 -7.02
C TRP A 20 -16.07 16.41 -6.46
N LEU A 21 -16.44 16.77 -5.24
CA LEU A 21 -17.69 16.33 -4.61
C LEU A 21 -18.91 16.88 -5.37
N ASP A 22 -18.89 18.15 -5.76
CA ASP A 22 -19.95 18.76 -6.55
C ASP A 22 -20.09 18.07 -7.92
N GLY A 23 -18.97 17.63 -8.51
CA GLY A 23 -18.96 16.84 -9.75
C GLY A 23 -19.59 15.46 -9.58
N LEU A 24 -19.33 14.77 -8.47
CA LEU A 24 -20.00 13.51 -8.15
C LEU A 24 -21.50 13.70 -7.94
N GLU A 25 -21.89 14.73 -7.19
CA GLU A 25 -23.29 15.06 -6.93
C GLU A 25 -24.04 15.37 -8.22
N ALA A 26 -23.45 16.16 -9.11
CA ALA A 26 -24.01 16.45 -10.43
C ALA A 26 -24.11 15.21 -11.34
N ALA A 27 -23.17 14.27 -11.22
CA ALA A 27 -23.20 13.00 -11.94
C ALA A 27 -24.15 11.96 -11.31
N GLY A 28 -24.64 12.20 -10.09
CA GLY A 28 -25.39 11.21 -9.32
C GLY A 28 -24.55 10.00 -8.91
N GLU A 29 -23.22 10.15 -8.86
CA GLU A 29 -22.31 9.07 -8.50
C GLU A 29 -22.10 9.03 -6.97
N PRO A 30 -22.12 7.82 -6.37
CA PRO A 30 -21.88 7.68 -4.94
C PRO A 30 -20.40 7.90 -4.62
N LEU A 31 -20.12 8.17 -3.34
CA LEU A 31 -18.73 8.22 -2.87
C LEU A 31 -18.01 6.88 -3.10
N PRO A 32 -16.71 6.90 -3.45
CA PRO A 32 -15.94 5.69 -3.67
C PRO A 32 -15.84 4.90 -2.37
N THR A 33 -16.30 3.65 -2.40
CA THR A 33 -16.24 2.74 -1.25
C THR A 33 -15.37 1.52 -1.53
N ARG A 34 -14.83 0.94 -0.46
CA ARG A 34 -14.09 -0.33 -0.47
C ARG A 34 -14.46 -1.10 0.77
N ASN A 35 -14.97 -2.32 0.60
CA ASN A 35 -15.46 -3.18 1.68
C ASN A 35 -16.54 -2.48 2.56
N GLY A 36 -17.48 -1.77 1.92
CA GLY A 36 -18.57 -1.08 2.63
C GLY A 36 -18.17 0.21 3.36
N ARG A 37 -16.91 0.64 3.25
CA ARG A 37 -16.39 1.87 3.88
C ARG A 37 -15.90 2.86 2.85
N ILE A 38 -15.98 4.15 3.15
CA ILE A 38 -15.47 5.20 2.25
C ILE A 38 -13.95 5.06 2.06
N ASN A 39 -13.53 5.09 0.79
CA ASN A 39 -12.14 4.97 0.41
C ASN A 39 -11.48 6.35 0.35
N LEU A 40 -11.04 6.84 1.52
CA LEU A 40 -10.35 8.14 1.67
C LEU A 40 -9.11 8.29 0.79
N SER A 41 -8.42 7.18 0.48
CA SER A 41 -7.26 7.21 -0.43
C SER A 41 -7.69 7.50 -1.87
N ALA A 42 -8.80 6.94 -2.34
CA ALA A 42 -9.33 7.21 -3.67
C ALA A 42 -9.76 8.68 -3.80
N ILE A 43 -10.41 9.22 -2.76
CA ILE A 43 -10.81 10.64 -2.70
C ILE A 43 -9.57 11.53 -2.80
N ALA A 44 -8.56 11.28 -1.97
CA ALA A 44 -7.33 12.08 -1.95
C ALA A 44 -6.59 12.05 -3.29
N ILE A 45 -6.51 10.89 -3.95
CA ILE A 45 -5.94 10.75 -5.29
C ILE A 45 -6.74 11.56 -6.32
N ALA A 46 -8.08 11.45 -6.31
CA ALA A 46 -8.94 12.17 -7.25
C ALA A 46 -8.83 13.69 -7.09
N CYS A 47 -8.67 14.17 -5.85
CA CYS A 47 -8.51 15.59 -5.56
C CYS A 47 -7.05 16.09 -5.67
N GLY A 48 -6.09 15.20 -5.92
CA GLY A 48 -4.68 15.55 -6.12
C GLY A 48 -3.92 15.97 -4.85
N PHE A 49 -4.28 15.44 -3.68
CA PHE A 49 -3.60 15.75 -2.42
C PHE A 49 -3.33 14.51 -1.56
N ASP A 50 -2.51 14.68 -0.52
CA ASP A 50 -2.23 13.59 0.43
C ASP A 50 -3.43 13.32 1.35
N ARG A 51 -3.71 12.03 1.60
CA ARG A 51 -4.83 11.59 2.45
C ARG A 51 -4.81 12.24 3.83
N GLN A 52 -3.64 12.59 4.37
CA GLN A 52 -3.51 13.25 5.65
C GLN A 52 -4.19 14.63 5.70
N THR A 53 -4.41 15.28 4.56
CA THR A 53 -5.16 16.53 4.44
C THR A 53 -6.60 16.39 4.93
N LEU A 54 -7.26 15.25 4.64
CA LEU A 54 -8.63 14.98 5.10
C LEU A 54 -8.73 14.84 6.63
N TYR A 55 -7.60 14.55 7.30
CA TYR A 55 -7.54 14.43 8.76
C TYR A 55 -7.10 15.73 9.44
N LYS A 56 -6.09 16.41 8.88
CA LYS A 56 -5.45 17.57 9.50
C LYS A 56 -6.13 18.90 9.18
N ASN A 57 -6.81 19.00 8.04
CA ASN A 57 -7.50 20.22 7.64
C ASN A 57 -8.98 20.13 8.10
N PRO A 58 -9.40 20.88 9.12
CA PRO A 58 -10.76 20.80 9.65
C PRO A 58 -11.82 21.18 8.62
N ALA A 59 -11.50 22.09 7.68
CA ALA A 59 -12.42 22.46 6.62
C ALA A 59 -12.63 21.33 5.60
N ALA A 60 -11.57 20.58 5.28
CA ALA A 60 -11.67 19.41 4.40
C ALA A 60 -12.45 18.27 5.07
N ARG A 61 -12.26 18.09 6.38
CA ARG A 61 -13.00 17.10 7.18
C ARG A 61 -14.50 17.40 7.21
N ALA A 62 -14.87 18.64 7.57
CA ALA A 62 -16.27 19.05 7.62
C ALA A 62 -16.97 18.88 6.26
N LEU A 63 -16.27 19.26 5.18
CA LEU A 63 -16.77 19.07 3.82
C LEU A 63 -17.05 17.60 3.49
N LEU A 64 -16.14 16.71 3.86
CA LEU A 64 -16.30 15.30 3.60
C LEU A 64 -17.49 14.73 4.40
N GLU A 65 -17.59 15.06 5.69
CA GLU A 65 -18.70 14.61 6.55
C GLU A 65 -20.07 15.05 5.99
N GLU A 66 -20.20 16.31 5.55
CA GLU A 66 -21.40 16.79 4.86
C GLU A 66 -21.71 16.00 3.60
N ALA A 67 -20.69 15.73 2.77
CA ALA A 67 -20.87 14.98 1.54
C ALA A 67 -21.23 13.51 1.78
N VAL A 68 -20.77 12.90 2.87
CA VAL A 68 -21.22 11.55 3.25
C VAL A 68 -22.72 11.54 3.55
N GLY A 69 -23.25 12.57 4.19
CA GLY A 69 -24.69 12.71 4.42
C GLY A 69 -25.50 12.89 3.13
N ARG A 70 -24.95 13.58 2.13
CA ARG A 70 -25.63 13.84 0.85
C ARG A 70 -25.52 12.69 -0.16
N LEU A 71 -24.34 12.10 -0.31
CA LEU A 71 -23.98 11.16 -1.38
C LEU A 71 -23.85 9.70 -0.90
N GLY A 72 -24.07 9.44 0.39
CA GLY A 72 -23.64 8.22 1.05
C GLY A 72 -24.30 6.92 0.59
N THR A 73 -23.47 5.95 0.20
CA THR A 73 -23.63 4.52 0.51
C THR A 73 -22.33 3.99 1.11
N GLY A 74 -22.16 4.17 2.43
CA GLY A 74 -21.01 3.73 3.21
C GLY A 74 -20.76 4.69 4.37
N GLU A 75 -20.86 4.19 5.61
CA GLU A 75 -20.70 5.01 6.82
C GLU A 75 -19.35 5.77 6.81
N PRO A 76 -19.34 7.05 7.22
CA PRO A 76 -18.08 7.73 7.47
C PRO A 76 -17.46 7.02 8.66
N ALA A 77 -16.28 6.42 8.45
CA ALA A 77 -15.43 5.99 9.55
C ALA A 77 -14.88 7.25 10.27
N ALA A 78 -15.78 8.00 10.89
CA ALA A 78 -15.48 8.92 11.95
C ALA A 78 -15.52 8.10 13.24
N GLU A 79 -14.47 7.31 13.46
CA GLU A 79 -13.91 7.04 14.78
C GLU A 79 -12.68 6.12 14.65
N GLU A 80 -11.60 6.61 15.27
CA GLU A 80 -10.38 5.90 15.68
C GLU A 80 -9.42 5.35 14.62
N ALA A 81 -8.28 6.05 14.45
CA ALA A 81 -6.97 5.53 14.87
C ALA A 81 -5.82 6.37 14.25
N GLU A 82 -5.09 7.04 15.13
CA GLU A 82 -3.63 7.14 15.11
C GLU A 82 -2.94 7.20 13.74
N ALA A 83 -2.49 8.41 13.41
CA ALA A 83 -1.37 8.59 12.50
C ALA A 83 -0.10 7.96 13.10
N LYS A 84 0.08 6.64 12.90
CA LYS A 84 1.29 5.78 12.91
C LYS A 84 0.98 4.41 13.58
N PRO A 85 0.62 3.38 12.79
CA PRO A 85 1.37 2.12 12.88
C PRO A 85 1.54 1.39 11.53
N GLN A 86 1.09 1.97 10.41
CA GLN A 86 1.09 1.27 9.13
C GLN A 86 2.48 1.17 8.49
N THR A 87 3.35 2.16 8.71
CA THR A 87 4.77 2.10 8.32
C THR A 87 5.50 1.06 9.16
N ASP A 88 5.38 1.10 10.49
CA ASP A 88 6.01 0.11 11.38
C ASP A 88 5.56 -1.34 11.07
N ARG A 89 4.29 -1.56 10.73
CA ARG A 89 3.80 -2.88 10.27
C ARG A 89 4.38 -3.30 8.92
N ARG A 90 4.54 -2.36 7.98
CA ARG A 90 5.16 -2.62 6.67
C ARG A 90 6.65 -2.89 6.81
N ASP A 91 7.35 -2.10 7.62
CA ASP A 91 8.78 -2.24 7.89
C ASP A 91 9.08 -3.57 8.58
N ARG A 92 8.26 -3.96 9.56
CA ARG A 92 8.33 -5.31 10.16
C ARG A 92 8.05 -6.42 9.17
N ARG A 93 7.09 -6.22 8.24
CA ARG A 93 6.79 -7.22 7.21
C ARG A 93 7.91 -7.33 6.18
N ILE A 94 8.56 -6.22 5.82
CA ILE A 94 9.72 -6.19 4.93
C ILE A 94 10.87 -6.96 5.60
N LEU A 95 11.21 -6.62 6.85
CA LEU A 95 12.27 -7.30 7.59
C LEU A 95 12.01 -8.82 7.71
N GLN A 96 10.76 -9.21 8.02
CA GLN A 96 10.39 -10.62 8.09
C GLN A 96 10.53 -11.33 6.74
N LEU A 97 10.13 -10.69 5.64
CA LEU A 97 10.26 -11.25 4.30
C LEU A 97 11.74 -11.33 3.86
N GLU A 98 12.57 -10.36 4.21
CA GLU A 98 14.00 -10.37 3.93
C GLU A 98 14.71 -11.51 4.67
N GLN A 99 14.39 -11.72 5.94
CA GLN A 99 14.90 -12.86 6.72
C GLN A 99 14.49 -14.20 6.12
N GLN A 100 13.21 -14.35 5.73
CA GLN A 100 12.71 -15.55 5.07
C GLN A 100 13.42 -15.79 3.73
N ASN A 101 13.64 -14.73 2.95
CA ASN A 101 14.33 -14.82 1.67
C ASN A 101 15.79 -15.25 1.85
N ALA A 102 16.48 -14.70 2.84
CA ALA A 102 17.85 -15.09 3.18
C ALA A 102 17.94 -16.57 3.60
N ALA A 103 17.02 -17.03 4.45
CA ALA A 103 16.96 -18.43 4.88
C ALA A 103 16.72 -19.38 3.70
N LEU A 104 15.72 -19.10 2.86
CA LEU A 104 15.41 -19.92 1.68
C LEU A 104 16.58 -19.93 0.68
N ARG A 105 17.27 -18.80 0.49
CA ARG A 105 18.45 -18.74 -0.39
C ARG A 105 19.61 -19.59 0.15
N ALA A 106 19.81 -19.62 1.47
CA ALA A 106 20.83 -20.47 2.09
C ALA A 106 20.48 -21.96 1.93
N GLU A 107 19.21 -22.33 2.12
CA GLU A 107 18.74 -23.69 1.92
C GLU A 107 18.91 -24.15 0.47
N VAL A 108 18.50 -23.32 -0.50
CA VAL A 108 18.71 -23.59 -1.93
C VAL A 108 20.19 -23.79 -2.26
N ARG A 109 21.09 -23.00 -1.65
CA ARG A 109 22.54 -23.17 -1.83
C ARG A 109 22.99 -24.53 -1.28
N GLY A 110 22.61 -24.88 -0.06
CA GLY A 110 22.96 -26.15 0.57
C GLY A 110 22.47 -27.37 -0.23
N LEU A 111 21.22 -27.33 -0.69
CA LEU A 111 20.64 -28.38 -1.53
C LEU A 111 21.38 -28.52 -2.87
N ARG A 112 21.76 -27.40 -3.50
CA ARG A 112 22.55 -27.41 -4.75
C ARG A 112 23.94 -28.02 -4.54
N GLU A 113 24.60 -27.73 -3.41
CA GLU A 113 25.89 -28.32 -3.06
C GLU A 113 25.79 -29.83 -2.78
N GLN A 114 24.69 -30.30 -2.17
CA GLN A 114 24.42 -31.72 -2.00
C GLN A 114 24.20 -32.43 -3.33
N LEU A 115 23.40 -31.83 -4.22
CA LEU A 115 23.18 -32.34 -5.57
C LEU A 115 24.48 -32.42 -6.37
N ALA A 116 25.34 -31.41 -6.28
CA ALA A 116 26.66 -31.41 -6.93
C ALA A 116 27.54 -32.56 -6.43
N ARG A 117 27.53 -32.83 -5.11
CA ARG A 117 28.25 -33.96 -4.51
C ARG A 117 27.74 -35.30 -5.01
N TYR A 118 26.41 -35.50 -5.04
CA TYR A 118 25.84 -36.76 -5.55
C TYR A 118 26.14 -36.99 -7.03
N ARG A 119 26.05 -35.94 -7.86
CA ARG A 119 26.43 -36.01 -9.27
C ARG A 119 27.90 -36.41 -9.45
N HIS A 120 28.80 -35.82 -8.66
CA HIS A 120 30.21 -36.18 -8.73
C HIS A 120 30.46 -37.66 -8.37
N VAL A 121 29.78 -38.18 -7.35
CA VAL A 121 29.86 -39.60 -6.98
C VAL A 121 29.30 -40.50 -8.09
N GLU A 122 28.17 -40.11 -8.70
CA GLU A 122 27.58 -40.81 -9.83
C GLU A 122 28.54 -40.88 -11.02
N ASP A 123 29.17 -39.75 -11.39
CA ASP A 123 30.16 -39.68 -12.47
C ASP A 123 31.38 -40.58 -12.22
N VAL A 124 31.91 -40.59 -10.98
CA VAL A 124 33.03 -41.47 -10.57
C VAL A 124 32.61 -42.94 -10.62
N MET A 125 31.39 -43.28 -10.21
CA MET A 125 30.89 -44.66 -10.28
C MET A 125 30.64 -45.13 -11.72
N ILE A 126 30.18 -44.24 -12.60
CA ILE A 126 29.97 -44.55 -14.03
C ILE A 126 31.31 -44.72 -14.74
N SER A 127 32.25 -43.80 -14.52
CA SER A 127 33.60 -43.86 -15.13
C SER A 127 34.46 -45.02 -14.58
N GLY A 128 34.38 -45.30 -13.28
CA GLY A 128 35.11 -46.40 -12.63
C GLY A 128 34.64 -47.81 -12.99
N ARG A 129 33.39 -47.98 -13.46
CA ARG A 129 32.86 -49.25 -13.96
C ARG A 129 33.22 -49.55 -15.42
N GLY A 130 33.77 -48.58 -16.16
CA GLY A 130 34.12 -48.72 -17.58
C GLY A 130 35.55 -49.23 -17.87
N VAL A 131 36.38 -49.47 -16.85
CA VAL A 131 37.79 -49.89 -17.02
C VAL A 131 38.01 -51.28 -16.44
N ARG A 132 37.26 -52.28 -16.93
CA ARG A 132 37.57 -53.71 -16.82
C ARG A 132 37.01 -54.44 -18.04
N SER A 133 37.68 -54.31 -19.18
CA SER A 133 37.55 -55.18 -20.34
C SER A 133 38.91 -55.37 -20.97
#